data_AF-A0A9D5R2R9-F1
#
_entry.id   AF-A0A9D5R2R9-F1
#
_cell.length_a   1.000
_cell.length_b   1.000
_cell.length_c   1.000
_cell.angle_alpha   90.00
_cell.angle_beta   90.00
_cell.angle_gamma   90.00
#
_symmetry.space_group_name_H-M   'P 1'
#
loop_
_entity.id
_entity.type
_entity.pdbx_description
1 polymer ?
#
loop_
_entity_poly.entity_id
_entity_poly.type
_entity_poly.pdbx_seq_one_letter_code
_entity_poly.pdbx_strand_id
1 'polypeptide(L)'
;MVTTDDYTLFTDLLGLLGVRHTAEYSNRRFRTMPFPTMFGLKKLLEEYGVDLVGLQMDDCSKIDVIPAPFIAQTVKGLVIVKGVAGGEVRYLSQSVDERAPEERFVSAMTGRIFVPVIREEASEPEYITHRFTDMANGAKKWVLAVAALLLFGYLFVANGLYRHVSTILLTIINLAGVYISMLLVQKSAHIKNRHADAVCSVVEAGGCDDILSTDASKFFGIFGWSEVGFAYFSVSLLCLLIFPQYIGYLALCNVICLPFSFWSVWYQKFKAKAWCTLCLCVQCMLWMLFFCYLGGGWLREALPLRVEFFVLGVTYVAVMLGLNALMPLLDRNNK
;
A
#
# COMPACT_ATOMS: atom_id res chain seq x y z
N MET A 1 2.09 8.76 -1.56
CA MET A 1 3.11 8.14 -0.69
C MET A 1 4.07 7.38 -1.59
N VAL A 2 5.26 7.93 -1.82
CA VAL A 2 6.37 7.22 -2.46
C VAL A 2 7.01 6.41 -1.33
N THR A 3 6.83 5.10 -1.36
CA THR A 3 7.42 4.17 -0.40
C THR A 3 8.95 4.20 -0.56
N THR A 4 9.65 4.30 0.57
CA THR A 4 11.12 4.29 0.67
C THR A 4 11.78 2.96 0.28
N ASP A 5 11.01 1.97 -0.19
CA ASP A 5 11.44 0.58 -0.33
C ASP A 5 11.85 0.16 -1.76
N ASP A 6 11.88 1.08 -2.72
CA ASP A 6 12.15 0.72 -4.13
C ASP A 6 13.54 1.10 -4.65
N TYR A 7 14.40 1.75 -3.87
CA TYR A 7 15.73 2.14 -4.36
C TYR A 7 16.66 0.93 -4.47
N THR A 8 17.25 0.74 -5.65
CA THR A 8 18.21 -0.32 -5.94
C THR A 8 19.61 0.26 -6.10
N LEU A 9 20.63 -0.56 -5.87
CA LEU A 9 22.03 -0.18 -6.09
C LEU A 9 22.27 0.47 -7.47
N PHE A 10 21.56 0.02 -8.49
CA PHE A 10 21.60 0.60 -9.83
C PHE A 10 21.01 2.02 -9.88
N THR A 11 19.78 2.20 -9.39
CA THR A 11 19.11 3.50 -9.38
C THR A 11 19.83 4.52 -8.50
N ASP A 12 20.36 4.10 -7.35
CA ASP A 12 21.16 4.96 -6.47
C ASP A 12 22.47 5.41 -7.12
N LEU A 13 23.14 4.50 -7.84
CA LEU A 13 24.35 4.82 -8.58
C LEU A 13 24.05 5.82 -9.71
N LEU A 14 23.00 5.60 -10.50
CA LEU A 14 22.57 6.55 -11.54
C LEU A 14 22.25 7.93 -10.97
N GLY A 15 21.57 7.97 -9.81
CA GLY A 15 21.27 9.21 -9.09
C GLY A 15 22.52 9.96 -8.64
N LEU A 16 23.51 9.25 -8.10
CA LEU A 16 24.79 9.83 -7.68
C LEU A 16 25.64 10.31 -8.86
N LEU A 17 25.56 9.64 -10.00
CA LEU A 17 26.25 10.02 -11.24
C LEU A 17 25.54 11.18 -11.99
N GLY A 18 24.35 11.59 -11.56
CA GLY A 18 23.57 12.62 -12.23
C GLY A 18 23.02 12.19 -13.60
N VAL A 19 22.99 10.89 -13.88
CA VAL A 19 22.45 10.33 -15.13
C VAL A 19 20.93 10.45 -15.10
N ARG A 20 20.35 11.03 -16.16
CA ARG A 20 18.90 11.22 -16.25
C ARG A 20 18.19 9.87 -16.35
N HIS A 21 17.37 9.55 -15.35
CA HIS A 21 16.59 8.33 -15.30
C HIS A 21 15.26 8.54 -14.58
N THR A 22 14.37 7.58 -14.72
CA THR A 22 13.10 7.44 -14.03
C THR A 22 13.17 6.26 -13.08
N ALA A 23 12.86 6.49 -11.80
CA ALA A 23 13.05 5.49 -10.76
C ALA A 23 12.24 4.21 -11.01
N GLU A 24 11.01 4.33 -11.53
CA GLU A 24 10.15 3.17 -11.82
C GLU A 24 10.77 2.27 -12.90
N TYR A 25 11.24 2.86 -14.01
CA TYR A 25 11.86 2.13 -15.10
C TYR A 25 13.20 1.50 -14.68
N SER A 26 14.09 2.28 -14.05
CA SER A 26 15.42 1.80 -13.64
C SER A 26 15.33 0.66 -12.64
N ASN A 27 14.45 0.77 -11.63
CA ASN A 27 14.22 -0.29 -10.67
C ASN A 27 13.60 -1.54 -11.31
N ARG A 28 12.65 -1.38 -12.23
CA ARG A 28 12.06 -2.51 -12.97
C ARG A 28 13.11 -3.22 -13.81
N ARG A 29 13.97 -2.49 -14.51
CA ARG A 29 15.06 -3.08 -15.32
C ARG A 29 16.08 -3.82 -14.45
N PHE A 30 16.43 -3.27 -13.29
CA PHE A 30 17.31 -3.96 -12.34
C PHE A 30 16.69 -5.25 -11.82
N ARG A 31 15.41 -5.26 -11.45
CA ARG A 31 14.71 -6.47 -10.95
C ARG A 31 14.50 -7.53 -12.02
N THR A 32 14.31 -7.13 -13.27
CA THR A 32 14.05 -8.03 -14.41
C THR A 32 15.29 -8.33 -15.23
N MET A 33 16.49 -8.00 -14.73
CA MET A 33 17.73 -8.24 -15.45
C MET A 33 17.92 -9.75 -15.72
N PRO A 34 18.32 -10.17 -16.94
CA PRO A 34 18.48 -11.58 -17.26
C PRO A 34 19.52 -12.30 -16.38
N PHE A 35 20.55 -11.56 -15.92
CA PHE A 35 21.64 -12.09 -15.12
C PHE A 35 21.86 -11.22 -13.88
N PRO A 36 21.47 -11.66 -12.67
CA PRO A 36 21.70 -10.92 -11.43
C PRO A 36 23.14 -11.04 -10.95
N THR A 37 24.08 -10.56 -11.78
CA THR A 37 25.53 -10.60 -11.54
C THR A 37 26.15 -9.24 -11.87
N MET A 38 27.41 -9.02 -11.48
CA MET A 38 28.15 -7.81 -11.85
C MET A 38 28.26 -7.63 -13.37
N PHE A 39 28.26 -8.72 -14.14
CA PHE A 39 28.21 -8.65 -15.59
C PHE A 39 26.87 -8.11 -16.10
N GLY A 40 25.75 -8.58 -15.53
CA GLY A 40 24.42 -8.05 -15.85
C GLY A 40 24.27 -6.58 -15.47
N LEU A 41 24.77 -6.18 -14.29
CA LEU A 41 24.80 -4.79 -13.86
C LEU A 41 25.64 -3.92 -14.82
N LYS A 42 26.82 -4.40 -15.24
CA LYS A 42 27.64 -3.71 -16.25
C LYS A 42 26.86 -3.53 -17.56
N LYS A 43 26.22 -4.58 -18.08
CA LYS A 43 25.41 -4.49 -19.30
C LYS A 43 24.23 -3.53 -19.17
N LEU A 44 23.58 -3.51 -18.02
CA LEU A 44 22.49 -2.58 -17.75
C LEU A 44 22.99 -1.12 -17.66
N LEU A 45 24.14 -0.86 -17.06
CA LEU A 45 24.75 0.48 -17.04
C LEU A 45 25.18 0.93 -18.45
N GLU A 46 25.69 0.01 -19.27
CA GLU A 46 26.03 0.28 -20.68
C GLU A 46 24.82 0.76 -21.48
N GLU A 47 23.61 0.22 -21.22
CA GLU A 47 22.34 0.69 -21.83
C GLU A 47 22.04 2.17 -21.52
N TYR A 48 22.51 2.69 -20.37
CA TYR A 48 22.34 4.08 -19.94
C TYR A 48 23.54 4.97 -20.32
N GLY A 49 24.50 4.44 -21.09
CA GLY A 49 25.71 5.16 -21.47
C GLY A 49 26.75 5.29 -20.35
N VAL A 50 26.70 4.41 -19.33
CA VAL A 50 27.68 4.34 -18.25
C VAL A 50 28.51 3.06 -18.39
N ASP A 51 29.80 3.21 -18.68
CA ASP A 51 30.72 2.08 -18.68
C ASP A 51 31.17 1.74 -17.26
N LEU A 52 31.31 0.46 -16.95
CA LEU A 52 31.78 0.00 -15.63
C LEU A 52 33.16 -0.66 -15.76
N VAL A 53 34.18 -0.04 -15.16
CA VAL A 53 35.56 -0.51 -15.15
C VAL A 53 35.86 -1.17 -13.81
N GLY A 54 36.15 -2.47 -13.82
CA GLY A 54 36.60 -3.20 -12.64
C GLY A 54 38.11 -3.01 -12.43
N LEU A 55 38.52 -2.63 -11.23
CA LEU A 55 39.92 -2.53 -10.82
C LEU A 55 40.14 -3.42 -9.58
N GLN A 56 41.29 -4.07 -9.53
CA GLN A 56 41.79 -4.75 -8.34
C GLN A 56 42.88 -3.87 -7.74
N MET A 57 42.67 -3.44 -6.50
CA MET A 57 43.66 -2.72 -5.73
C MET A 57 44.54 -3.70 -4.97
N ASP A 58 45.86 -3.50 -5.06
CA ASP A 58 46.83 -4.20 -4.22
C ASP A 58 46.94 -3.54 -2.84
N ASP A 59 46.72 -2.23 -2.77
CA ASP A 59 46.74 -1.43 -1.54
C ASP A 59 45.43 -0.64 -1.40
N CYS A 60 44.52 -1.15 -0.57
CA CYS A 60 43.22 -0.54 -0.30
C CYS A 60 43.30 0.80 0.45
N SER A 61 44.46 1.16 1.00
CA SER A 61 44.67 2.42 1.73
C SER A 61 44.69 3.66 0.82
N LYS A 62 44.76 3.46 -0.51
CA LYS A 62 44.76 4.54 -1.52
C LYS A 62 43.35 4.82 -2.08
N ILE A 63 42.34 4.60 -1.25
CA ILE A 63 40.94 4.71 -1.65
C ILE A 63 40.53 6.17 -1.96
N ASP A 64 41.24 7.12 -1.36
CA ASP A 64 41.12 8.56 -1.55
C ASP A 64 41.48 9.03 -2.97
N VAL A 65 42.32 8.27 -3.69
CA VAL A 65 42.74 8.60 -5.07
C VAL A 65 41.65 8.27 -6.10
N ILE A 66 40.68 7.42 -5.76
CA ILE A 66 39.66 6.96 -6.71
C ILE A 66 38.57 8.03 -6.85
N PRO A 67 38.20 8.40 -8.10
CA PRO A 67 37.11 9.32 -8.32
C PRO A 67 35.80 8.71 -7.81
N ALA A 68 35.13 9.43 -6.91
CA ALA A 68 33.79 9.08 -6.44
C ALA A 68 32.71 9.66 -7.38
N PRO A 69 31.53 9.01 -7.51
CA PRO A 69 31.12 7.79 -6.81
C PRO A 69 31.59 6.49 -7.49
N PHE A 70 31.90 5.45 -6.72
CA PHE A 70 32.28 4.12 -7.23
C PHE A 70 31.67 3.00 -6.37
N ILE A 71 31.59 1.78 -6.91
CA ILE A 71 31.13 0.60 -6.16
C ILE A 71 32.35 -0.10 -5.55
N ALA A 72 32.32 -0.38 -4.26
CA ALA A 72 33.31 -1.18 -3.57
C ALA A 72 32.72 -2.54 -3.16
N GLN A 73 33.50 -3.61 -3.32
CA GLN A 73 33.16 -4.92 -2.77
C GLN A 73 33.71 -5.05 -1.35
N THR A 74 32.83 -5.34 -0.40
CA THR A 74 33.16 -5.62 0.99
C THR A 74 32.85 -7.08 1.32
N VAL A 75 33.31 -7.55 2.47
CA VAL A 75 32.97 -8.88 3.00
C VAL A 75 31.47 -9.10 3.20
N LYS A 76 30.68 -8.03 3.41
CA LYS A 76 29.23 -8.10 3.62
C LYS A 76 28.42 -7.93 2.33
N GLY A 77 29.03 -7.47 1.23
CA GLY A 77 28.34 -7.20 -0.02
C GLY A 77 28.90 -5.99 -0.77
N LEU A 78 28.12 -5.50 -1.73
CA LEU A 78 28.48 -4.33 -2.55
C LEU A 78 27.94 -3.06 -1.90
N VAL A 79 28.76 -2.00 -1.88
CA VAL A 79 28.40 -0.67 -1.38
C VAL A 79 28.80 0.41 -2.38
N ILE A 80 28.11 1.54 -2.39
CA ILE A 80 28.46 2.69 -3.25
C ILE A 80 29.19 3.72 -2.40
N VAL A 81 30.47 3.97 -2.67
CA VAL A 81 31.24 5.02 -2.01
C VAL A 81 30.91 6.36 -2.68
N LYS A 82 30.42 7.31 -1.90
CA LYS A 82 30.07 8.68 -2.34
C LYS A 82 31.25 9.64 -2.27
N GLY A 83 32.20 9.36 -1.38
CA GLY A 83 33.42 10.15 -1.23
C GLY A 83 34.17 9.81 0.05
N VAL A 84 35.48 10.07 0.00
CA VAL A 84 36.42 9.92 1.10
C VAL A 84 36.90 11.32 1.48
N ALA A 85 36.68 11.74 2.72
CA ALA A 85 37.09 13.08 3.17
C ALA A 85 37.39 13.08 4.67
N GLY A 86 38.54 13.63 5.06
CA GLY A 86 38.89 13.83 6.46
C GLY A 86 39.03 12.55 7.28
N GLY A 87 39.48 11.45 6.67
CA GLY A 87 39.65 10.14 7.32
C GLY A 87 38.35 9.34 7.50
N GLU A 88 37.24 9.81 6.90
CA GLU A 88 35.94 9.15 6.93
C GLU A 88 35.47 8.83 5.50
N VAL A 89 34.88 7.64 5.35
CA VAL A 89 34.30 7.16 4.09
C VAL A 89 32.79 7.26 4.19
N ARG A 90 32.18 8.04 3.28
CA ARG A 90 30.73 8.09 3.12
C ARG A 90 30.31 7.08 2.06
N TYR A 91 29.48 6.12 2.44
CA TYR A 91 29.00 5.08 1.53
C TYR A 91 27.52 4.81 1.71
N LEU A 92 26.91 4.28 0.65
CA LEU A 92 25.52 3.85 0.63
C LEU A 92 25.49 2.32 0.75
N SER A 93 24.78 1.82 1.75
CA SER A 93 24.56 0.39 1.99
C SER A 93 23.05 0.15 2.03
N GLN A 94 22.54 -0.67 1.11
CA GLN A 94 21.09 -0.95 0.99
C GLN A 94 20.22 0.32 1.01
N SER A 95 20.63 1.33 0.23
CA SER A 95 19.92 2.61 0.11
C SER A 95 19.93 3.48 1.38
N VAL A 96 20.73 3.11 2.38
CA VAL A 96 20.98 3.88 3.61
C VAL A 96 22.35 4.55 3.54
N ASP A 97 22.39 5.86 3.86
CA ASP A 97 23.63 6.61 4.01
C ASP A 97 24.34 6.21 5.31
N GLU A 98 25.55 5.68 5.19
CA GLU A 98 26.41 5.28 6.29
C GLU A 98 27.75 6.02 6.23
N ARG A 99 28.41 6.08 7.38
CA ARG A 99 29.75 6.67 7.53
C ARG A 99 30.59 5.73 8.36
N ALA A 100 31.84 5.52 7.95
CA ALA A 100 32.80 4.77 8.72
C ALA A 100 34.20 5.40 8.63
N PRO A 101 34.99 5.29 9.71
CA PRO A 101 36.41 5.58 9.66
C PRO A 101 37.08 4.79 8.54
N GLU A 102 37.99 5.43 7.82
CA GLU A 102 38.67 4.84 6.67
C GLU A 102 39.34 3.51 7.00
N GLU A 103 40.03 3.41 8.13
CA GLU A 103 40.66 2.17 8.60
C GLU A 103 39.68 0.98 8.73
N ARG A 104 38.46 1.26 9.21
CA ARG A 104 37.41 0.25 9.34
C ARG A 104 36.83 -0.14 7.99
N PHE A 105 36.74 0.81 7.07
CA PHE A 105 36.23 0.54 5.73
C PHE A 105 37.24 -0.27 4.90
N VAL A 106 38.51 0.15 4.93
CA VAL A 106 39.63 -0.49 4.23
C VAL A 106 39.82 -1.93 4.69
N SER A 107 39.72 -2.20 5.99
CA SER A 107 39.82 -3.58 6.52
C SER A 107 38.65 -4.48 6.10
N ALA A 108 37.47 -3.91 5.79
CA ALA A 108 36.30 -4.65 5.33
C ALA A 108 36.25 -4.82 3.80
N MET A 109 37.09 -4.10 3.05
CA MET A 109 37.12 -4.08 1.60
C MET A 109 37.99 -5.22 1.04
N THR A 110 37.53 -5.88 -0.02
CA THR A 110 38.23 -7.02 -0.64
C THR A 110 39.27 -6.61 -1.70
N GLY A 111 39.43 -5.30 -1.93
CA GLY A 111 40.29 -4.73 -2.98
C GLY A 111 39.66 -4.65 -4.36
N ARG A 112 38.44 -5.18 -4.57
CA ARG A 112 37.72 -5.06 -5.84
C ARG A 112 36.83 -3.82 -5.84
N ILE A 113 37.07 -2.93 -6.79
CA ILE A 113 36.28 -1.73 -7.01
C ILE A 113 35.76 -1.70 -8.45
N PHE A 114 34.63 -1.04 -8.64
CA PHE A 114 34.06 -0.79 -9.95
C PHE A 114 33.81 0.69 -10.10
N VAL A 115 34.55 1.31 -11.02
CA VAL A 115 34.49 2.74 -11.28
C VAL A 115 33.60 2.98 -12.49
N PRO A 116 32.51 3.74 -12.35
CA PRO A 116 31.67 4.14 -13.47
C PRO A 116 32.34 5.24 -14.30
N VAL A 117 32.23 5.15 -15.61
CA VAL A 117 32.69 6.15 -16.59
C VAL A 117 31.48 6.59 -17.40
N ILE A 118 31.12 7.87 -17.29
CA ILE A 118 29.94 8.44 -17.93
C ILE A 118 30.31 8.89 -19.36
N ARG A 119 29.54 8.47 -20.37
CA ARG A 119 29.67 8.98 -21.75
C ARG A 119 28.91 10.30 -21.92
N GLU A 120 29.27 11.11 -22.92
CA GLU A 120 28.70 12.47 -23.12
C GLU A 120 27.16 12.50 -23.27
N GLU A 121 26.55 11.44 -23.77
CA GLU A 121 25.09 11.31 -23.97
C GLU A 121 24.41 10.36 -22.97
N ALA A 122 25.05 10.09 -21.82
CA ALA A 122 24.52 9.14 -20.83
C ALA A 122 23.14 9.58 -20.31
N SER A 123 22.13 8.77 -20.64
CA SER A 123 20.75 8.93 -20.22
C SER A 123 20.00 7.62 -20.37
N GLU A 124 18.87 7.52 -19.67
CA GLU A 124 17.97 6.39 -19.86
C GLU A 124 17.49 6.25 -21.31
N PRO A 125 17.47 5.03 -21.88
CA PRO A 125 16.85 4.77 -23.17
C PRO A 125 15.39 5.24 -23.20
N GLU A 126 15.01 6.02 -24.22
CA GLU A 126 13.65 6.56 -24.36
C GLU A 126 13.15 7.37 -23.14
N TYR A 127 14.06 8.07 -22.45
CA TYR A 127 13.79 8.86 -21.25
C TYR A 127 12.54 9.75 -21.33
N ILE A 128 12.28 10.40 -22.48
CA ILE A 128 11.12 11.28 -22.64
C ILE A 128 9.81 10.50 -22.55
N THR A 129 9.75 9.34 -23.21
CA THR A 129 8.57 8.45 -23.19
C THR A 129 8.32 7.95 -21.79
N HIS A 130 9.37 7.44 -21.12
CA HIS A 130 9.25 6.91 -19.76
C HIS A 130 8.86 7.99 -18.75
N ARG A 131 9.45 9.18 -18.84
CA ARG A 131 9.08 10.33 -18.00
C ARG A 131 7.64 10.77 -18.22
N PHE A 132 7.15 10.73 -19.46
CA PHE A 132 5.75 11.03 -19.76
C PHE A 132 4.83 9.96 -19.15
N THR A 133 5.14 8.67 -19.29
CA THR A 133 4.35 7.60 -18.66
C THR A 133 4.37 7.67 -17.14
N ASP A 134 5.50 7.93 -16.50
CA ASP A 134 5.60 8.07 -15.05
C ASP A 134 4.78 9.26 -14.54
N MET A 135 4.87 10.40 -15.24
CA MET A 135 4.08 11.58 -14.94
C MET A 135 2.59 11.33 -15.17
N ALA A 136 2.22 10.65 -16.26
CA ALA A 136 0.84 10.28 -16.56
C ALA A 136 0.27 9.30 -15.54
N ASN A 137 1.06 8.32 -15.08
CA ASN A 137 0.67 7.36 -14.05
C ASN A 137 0.50 8.03 -12.68
N GLY A 138 1.41 8.96 -12.33
CA GLY A 138 1.29 9.79 -11.14
C GLY A 138 0.06 10.69 -11.19
N ALA A 139 -0.15 11.37 -12.33
CA ALA A 139 -1.30 12.23 -12.56
C ALA A 139 -2.61 11.43 -12.56
N LYS A 140 -2.65 10.24 -13.16
CA LYS A 140 -3.84 9.38 -13.23
C LYS A 140 -4.41 9.09 -11.83
N LYS A 141 -3.55 8.80 -10.84
CA LYS A 141 -3.99 8.57 -9.45
C LYS A 141 -4.68 9.82 -8.87
N TRP A 142 -4.09 10.99 -9.06
CA TRP A 142 -4.65 12.26 -8.57
C TRP A 142 -5.91 12.67 -9.33
N VAL A 143 -5.91 12.56 -10.65
CA VAL A 143 -7.08 12.81 -11.51
C VAL A 143 -8.23 11.91 -11.11
N LEU A 144 -7.98 10.61 -10.89
CA LEU A 144 -9.01 9.67 -10.45
C LEU A 144 -9.53 10.00 -9.05
N ALA A 145 -8.66 10.42 -8.12
CA ALA A 145 -9.07 10.86 -6.78
C ALA A 145 -9.93 12.14 -6.82
N VAL A 146 -9.52 13.13 -7.60
CA VAL A 146 -10.27 14.39 -7.78
C VAL A 146 -11.61 14.12 -8.48
N ALA A 147 -11.62 13.30 -9.54
CA ALA A 147 -12.83 12.92 -10.24
C ALA A 147 -13.82 12.18 -9.33
N ALA A 148 -13.33 11.23 -8.50
CA ALA A 148 -14.15 10.53 -7.52
C ALA A 148 -14.72 11.49 -6.46
N LEU A 149 -13.92 12.45 -5.98
CA LEU A 149 -14.37 13.45 -5.00
C LEU A 149 -15.40 14.42 -5.58
N LEU A 150 -15.21 14.88 -6.82
CA LEU A 150 -16.18 15.72 -7.53
C LEU A 150 -17.49 14.95 -7.77
N LEU A 151 -17.41 13.69 -8.20
CA LEU A 151 -18.58 12.84 -8.40
C LEU A 151 -19.33 12.60 -7.09
N PHE A 152 -18.60 12.32 -6.01
CA PHE A 152 -19.16 12.19 -4.67
C PHE A 152 -19.89 13.47 -4.24
N GLY A 153 -19.25 14.64 -4.38
CA GLY A 153 -19.85 15.92 -4.04
C GLY A 153 -21.09 16.23 -4.89
N TYR A 154 -21.04 15.94 -6.20
CA TYR A 154 -22.17 16.09 -7.10
C TYR A 154 -23.34 15.20 -6.69
N LEU A 155 -23.11 13.88 -6.48
CA LEU A 155 -24.17 12.95 -6.07
C LEU A 155 -24.77 13.33 -4.72
N PHE A 156 -23.94 13.76 -3.77
CA PHE A 156 -24.39 14.19 -2.45
C PHE A 156 -25.34 15.40 -2.52
N VAL A 157 -25.02 16.39 -3.36
CA VAL A 157 -25.84 17.60 -3.54
C VAL A 157 -27.06 17.32 -4.41
N ALA A 158 -26.90 16.61 -5.53
CA ALA A 158 -27.97 16.32 -6.49
C ALA A 158 -29.09 15.47 -5.87
N ASN A 159 -28.73 14.47 -5.05
CA ASN A 159 -29.69 13.63 -4.34
C ASN A 159 -30.19 14.23 -3.02
N GLY A 160 -29.77 15.46 -2.68
CA GLY A 160 -30.32 16.19 -1.53
C GLY A 160 -29.99 15.56 -0.17
N LEU A 161 -28.91 14.77 -0.04
CA LEU A 161 -28.53 14.10 1.21
C LEU A 161 -28.23 15.07 2.36
N TYR A 162 -27.98 16.35 2.05
CA TYR A 162 -27.80 17.42 3.03
C TYR A 162 -29.10 17.83 3.74
N ARG A 163 -30.27 17.43 3.25
CA ARG A 163 -31.57 17.89 3.78
C ARG A 163 -31.94 17.27 5.13
N HIS A 164 -31.47 16.05 5.40
CA HIS A 164 -31.74 15.36 6.65
C HIS A 164 -30.46 15.10 7.44
N VAL A 165 -30.47 15.40 8.74
CA VAL A 165 -29.32 15.13 9.62
C VAL A 165 -29.01 13.63 9.66
N SER A 166 -30.03 12.77 9.56
CA SER A 166 -29.88 11.32 9.51
C SER A 166 -29.08 10.88 8.28
N THR A 167 -29.34 11.41 7.08
CA THR A 167 -28.61 11.04 5.85
C THR A 167 -27.18 11.55 5.85
N ILE A 168 -26.93 12.72 6.44
CA ILE A 168 -25.57 13.23 6.66
C ILE A 168 -24.79 12.27 7.57
N LEU A 169 -25.37 11.90 8.71
CA LEU A 169 -24.72 11.02 9.68
C LEU A 169 -24.51 9.61 9.12
N LEU A 170 -25.49 9.08 8.37
CA LEU A 170 -25.34 7.82 7.64
C LEU A 170 -24.18 7.87 6.63
N THR A 171 -24.02 8.98 5.91
CA THR A 171 -22.92 9.14 4.95
C THR A 171 -21.56 9.16 5.67
N ILE A 172 -21.45 9.90 6.78
CA ILE A 172 -20.22 10.00 7.58
C ILE A 172 -19.85 8.63 8.16
N ILE A 173 -20.82 7.91 8.77
CA ILE A 173 -20.51 6.62 9.37
C ILE A 173 -20.18 5.58 8.30
N ASN A 174 -20.83 5.59 7.13
CA ASN A 174 -20.45 4.71 6.02
C ASN A 174 -19.04 5.02 5.49
N LEU A 175 -18.66 6.30 5.35
CA LEU A 175 -17.29 6.68 4.97
C LEU A 175 -16.25 6.19 6.00
N ALA A 176 -16.55 6.37 7.29
CA ALA A 176 -15.70 5.86 8.36
C ALA A 176 -15.63 4.33 8.36
N GLY A 177 -16.75 3.66 8.07
CA GLY A 177 -16.86 2.20 7.91
C GLY A 177 -16.00 1.69 6.77
N VAL A 178 -16.08 2.32 5.59
CA VAL A 178 -15.22 2.03 4.45
C VAL A 178 -13.75 2.16 4.85
N TYR A 179 -13.37 3.26 5.53
CA TYR A 179 -11.99 3.48 5.95
C TYR A 179 -11.47 2.41 6.94
N ILE A 180 -12.24 2.10 7.99
CA ILE A 180 -11.84 1.08 8.98
C ILE A 180 -11.80 -0.31 8.34
N SER A 181 -12.77 -0.65 7.50
CA SER A 181 -12.74 -1.92 6.76
C SER A 181 -11.58 -2.00 5.77
N MET A 182 -11.16 -0.89 5.14
CA MET A 182 -9.93 -0.86 4.33
C MET A 182 -8.69 -1.18 5.17
N LEU A 183 -8.56 -0.60 6.37
CA LEU A 183 -7.45 -0.91 7.27
C LEU A 183 -7.45 -2.39 7.69
N LEU A 184 -8.63 -2.95 7.96
CA LEU A 184 -8.80 -4.37 8.28
C LEU A 184 -8.39 -5.28 7.11
N VAL A 185 -8.79 -4.93 5.87
CA VAL A 185 -8.40 -5.66 4.65
C VAL A 185 -6.89 -5.60 4.42
N GLN A 186 -6.27 -4.42 4.57
CA GLN A 186 -4.82 -4.25 4.44
C GLN A 186 -4.06 -5.11 5.46
N LYS A 187 -4.56 -5.17 6.71
CA LYS A 187 -4.01 -6.05 7.74
C LYS A 187 -4.16 -7.53 7.40
N SER A 188 -5.31 -7.96 6.90
CA SER A 188 -5.49 -9.34 6.44
C SER A 188 -4.62 -9.71 5.24
N ALA A 189 -4.22 -8.74 4.42
CA ALA A 189 -3.31 -8.92 3.29
C ALA A 189 -1.83 -8.68 3.66
N HIS A 190 -1.49 -8.68 4.96
CA HIS A 190 -0.12 -8.47 5.48
C HIS A 190 0.57 -7.18 5.00
N ILE A 191 -0.20 -6.16 4.63
CA ILE A 191 0.34 -4.86 4.20
C ILE A 191 0.68 -4.04 5.44
N LYS A 192 1.95 -3.67 5.58
CA LYS A 192 2.41 -2.81 6.69
C LYS A 192 1.78 -1.42 6.55
N ASN A 193 0.93 -1.05 7.51
CA ASN A 193 0.35 0.28 7.57
C ASN A 193 0.39 0.82 9.01
N ARG A 194 1.17 1.89 9.20
CA ARG A 194 1.34 2.56 10.49
C ARG A 194 0.02 3.01 11.12
N HIS A 195 -0.97 3.40 10.32
CA HIS A 195 -2.29 3.79 10.82
C HIS A 195 -3.08 2.58 11.34
N ALA A 196 -3.00 1.44 10.65
CA ALA A 196 -3.66 0.21 11.09
C ALA A 196 -3.02 -0.31 12.39
N ASP A 197 -1.69 -0.30 12.48
CA ASP A 197 -0.95 -0.70 13.68
C ASP A 197 -1.31 0.16 14.89
N ALA A 198 -1.35 1.49 14.71
CA ALA A 198 -1.70 2.43 15.76
C ALA A 198 -3.13 2.22 16.30
N VAL A 199 -4.10 1.96 15.41
CA VAL A 199 -5.49 1.70 15.82
C VAL A 199 -5.60 0.31 16.47
N CYS A 200 -4.90 -0.70 15.96
CA CYS A 200 -4.91 -2.03 16.55
C CYS A 200 -4.37 -2.05 17.98
N SER A 201 -3.30 -1.30 18.27
CA SER A 201 -2.71 -1.24 19.62
C SER A 201 -3.55 -0.55 20.69
N VAL A 202 -4.69 0.07 20.34
CA VAL A 202 -5.52 0.82 21.31
C VAL A 202 -6.17 -0.08 22.37
N VAL A 203 -6.65 -1.27 21.99
CA VAL A 203 -7.29 -2.22 22.92
C VAL A 203 -6.30 -3.28 23.39
N GLU A 204 -5.56 -3.89 22.45
CA GLU A 204 -4.60 -4.95 22.76
C GLU A 204 -3.46 -4.92 21.75
N ALA A 205 -2.21 -4.83 22.24
CA ALA A 205 -1.04 -4.82 21.37
C ALA A 205 -0.91 -6.17 20.65
N GLY A 206 -1.06 -6.17 19.32
CA GLY A 206 -0.99 -7.38 18.48
C GLY A 206 -2.29 -8.19 18.38
N GLY A 207 -3.32 -7.89 19.19
CA GLY A 207 -4.56 -8.70 19.24
C GLY A 207 -5.32 -8.79 17.91
N CYS A 208 -5.20 -7.79 17.03
CA CYS A 208 -5.74 -7.86 15.67
C CYS A 208 -5.14 -9.01 14.84
N ASP A 209 -3.82 -9.22 14.92
CA ASP A 209 -3.12 -10.18 14.04
C ASP A 209 -3.43 -11.62 14.48
N ASP A 210 -3.60 -11.87 15.78
CA ASP A 210 -4.01 -13.17 16.33
C ASP A 210 -5.43 -13.58 15.91
N ILE A 211 -6.36 -12.63 15.86
CA ILE A 211 -7.74 -12.90 15.45
C ILE A 211 -7.84 -13.05 13.93
N LEU A 212 -7.15 -12.19 13.18
CA LEU A 212 -7.17 -12.22 11.72
C LEU A 212 -6.48 -13.46 11.14
N SER A 213 -5.53 -14.06 11.85
CA SER A 213 -4.85 -15.29 11.42
C SER A 213 -5.61 -16.59 11.76
N THR A 214 -6.65 -16.53 12.59
CA THR A 214 -7.43 -17.71 12.98
C THR A 214 -8.40 -18.13 11.87
N ASP A 215 -8.70 -19.42 11.70
CA ASP A 215 -9.64 -19.92 10.67
C ASP A 215 -11.03 -19.28 10.71
N ALA A 216 -11.47 -18.80 11.88
CA ALA A 216 -12.73 -18.09 12.01
C ALA A 216 -12.70 -16.67 11.45
N SER A 217 -11.54 -16.12 11.08
CA SER A 217 -11.43 -14.88 10.31
C SER A 217 -11.88 -15.08 8.85
N LYS A 218 -12.00 -16.34 8.41
CA LYS A 218 -12.49 -16.75 7.10
C LYS A 218 -13.91 -17.31 7.20
N PHE A 219 -14.89 -16.58 6.70
CA PHE A 219 -16.23 -17.08 6.40
C PHE A 219 -16.16 -18.25 5.41
N PHE A 220 -16.71 -19.40 5.79
CA PHE A 220 -16.65 -20.68 5.06
C PHE A 220 -15.24 -21.16 4.68
N GLY A 221 -14.18 -20.66 5.33
CA GLY A 221 -12.80 -21.01 4.99
C GLY A 221 -12.28 -20.41 3.67
N ILE A 222 -13.11 -19.64 2.96
CA ILE A 222 -12.81 -19.10 1.62
C ILE A 222 -12.82 -17.55 1.62
N PHE A 223 -13.66 -16.90 2.43
CA PHE A 223 -13.88 -15.45 2.39
C PHE A 223 -13.45 -14.75 3.67
N GLY A 224 -12.59 -13.73 3.62
CA GLY A 224 -12.27 -12.97 4.84
C GLY A 224 -13.46 -12.16 5.35
N TRP A 225 -13.74 -12.15 6.67
CA TRP A 225 -14.75 -11.25 7.25
C TRP A 225 -14.42 -9.77 7.02
N SER A 226 -13.14 -9.45 6.79
CA SER A 226 -12.68 -8.12 6.40
C SER A 226 -13.24 -7.67 5.04
N GLU A 227 -13.32 -8.58 4.07
CA GLU A 227 -13.91 -8.34 2.74
C GLU A 227 -15.41 -8.07 2.85
N VAL A 228 -16.10 -8.83 3.70
CA VAL A 228 -17.55 -8.68 3.94
C VAL A 228 -17.86 -7.29 4.51
N GLY A 229 -17.10 -6.84 5.51
CA GLY A 229 -17.25 -5.51 6.09
C GLY A 229 -17.01 -4.40 5.04
N PHE A 230 -15.95 -4.53 4.24
CA PHE A 230 -15.66 -3.55 3.20
C PHE A 230 -16.76 -3.52 2.12
N ALA A 231 -17.21 -4.67 1.64
CA ALA A 231 -18.32 -4.77 0.68
C ALA A 231 -19.61 -4.14 1.25
N TYR A 232 -19.91 -4.40 2.52
CA TYR A 232 -21.08 -3.82 3.19
C TYR A 232 -21.05 -2.28 3.18
N PHE A 233 -20.00 -1.66 3.72
CA PHE A 233 -19.97 -0.19 3.80
C PHE A 233 -19.83 0.49 2.44
N SER A 234 -19.10 -0.11 1.49
CA SER A 234 -18.91 0.47 0.16
C SER A 234 -20.18 0.41 -0.68
N VAL A 235 -20.87 -0.74 -0.74
CA VAL A 235 -22.15 -0.86 -1.44
C VAL A 235 -23.22 -0.02 -0.76
N SER A 236 -23.24 0.03 0.58
CA SER A 236 -24.20 0.87 1.32
C SER A 236 -24.00 2.36 1.03
N LEU A 237 -22.75 2.83 0.99
CA LEU A 237 -22.41 4.21 0.64
C LEU A 237 -22.81 4.55 -0.80
N LEU A 238 -22.48 3.67 -1.76
CA LEU A 238 -22.82 3.88 -3.16
C LEU A 238 -24.33 3.86 -3.40
N CYS A 239 -25.05 2.92 -2.78
CA CYS A 239 -26.51 2.87 -2.86
C CYS A 239 -27.13 4.15 -2.27
N LEU A 240 -26.65 4.61 -1.11
CA LEU A 240 -27.10 5.86 -0.49
C LEU A 240 -26.87 7.08 -1.39
N LEU A 241 -25.73 7.14 -2.10
CA LEU A 241 -25.36 8.25 -2.98
C LEU A 241 -26.09 8.24 -4.32
N ILE A 242 -26.34 7.08 -4.91
CA ILE A 242 -26.90 6.94 -6.26
C ILE A 242 -28.42 6.78 -6.22
N PHE A 243 -28.93 6.05 -5.23
CA PHE A 243 -30.33 5.68 -5.11
C PHE A 243 -30.86 5.93 -3.68
N PRO A 244 -31.00 7.19 -3.25
CA PRO A 244 -31.47 7.54 -1.91
C PRO A 244 -32.89 7.01 -1.60
N GLN A 245 -33.68 6.68 -2.62
CA GLN A 245 -35.00 6.06 -2.42
C GLN A 245 -34.94 4.67 -1.77
N TYR A 246 -33.77 4.01 -1.75
CA TYR A 246 -33.61 2.67 -1.18
C TYR A 246 -33.02 2.67 0.24
N ILE A 247 -33.04 3.82 0.94
CA ILE A 247 -32.58 3.92 2.33
C ILE A 247 -33.32 2.94 3.25
N GLY A 248 -34.62 2.70 3.03
CA GLY A 248 -35.37 1.69 3.79
C GLY A 248 -34.81 0.26 3.62
N TYR A 249 -34.36 -0.09 2.41
CA TYR A 249 -33.72 -1.39 2.15
C TYR A 249 -32.34 -1.49 2.79
N LEU A 250 -31.55 -0.40 2.76
CA LEU A 250 -30.27 -0.32 3.48
C LEU A 250 -30.45 -0.50 4.99
N ALA A 251 -31.49 0.08 5.55
CA ALA A 251 -31.84 -0.06 6.96
C ALA A 251 -32.20 -1.51 7.32
N LEU A 252 -32.96 -2.20 6.46
CA LEU A 252 -33.28 -3.62 6.64
C LEU A 252 -32.04 -4.52 6.55
N CYS A 253 -31.16 -4.28 5.57
CA CYS A 253 -29.89 -4.98 5.46
C CYS A 253 -29.03 -4.78 6.72
N ASN A 254 -28.98 -3.56 7.27
CA ASN A 254 -28.27 -3.29 8.53
C ASN A 254 -28.82 -4.13 9.69
N VAL A 255 -30.15 -4.21 9.85
CA VAL A 255 -30.79 -5.03 10.90
C VAL A 255 -30.43 -6.52 10.75
N ILE A 256 -30.43 -7.05 9.53
CA ILE A 256 -30.05 -8.44 9.25
C ILE A 256 -28.58 -8.69 9.62
N CYS A 257 -27.71 -7.68 9.52
CA CYS A 257 -26.30 -7.77 9.90
C CYS A 257 -26.05 -7.64 11.41
N LEU A 258 -26.98 -7.10 12.21
CA LEU A 258 -26.75 -6.90 13.66
C LEU A 258 -26.49 -8.19 14.45
N PRO A 259 -27.17 -9.33 14.21
CA PRO A 259 -26.87 -10.61 14.86
C PRO A 259 -25.39 -11.02 14.76
N PHE A 260 -24.73 -10.67 13.65
CA PHE A 260 -23.30 -10.96 13.47
C PHE A 260 -22.42 -10.21 14.49
N SER A 261 -22.80 -9.00 14.90
CA SER A 261 -22.04 -8.24 15.91
C SER A 261 -21.97 -8.99 17.23
N PHE A 262 -23.08 -9.58 17.69
CA PHE A 262 -23.11 -10.38 18.92
C PHE A 262 -22.27 -11.64 18.82
N TRP A 263 -22.36 -12.35 17.69
CA TRP A 263 -21.55 -13.54 17.45
C TRP A 263 -20.04 -13.21 17.42
N SER A 264 -19.67 -12.10 16.77
CA SER A 264 -18.28 -11.67 16.66
C SER A 264 -17.67 -11.30 18.02
N VAL A 265 -18.40 -10.59 18.89
CA VAL A 265 -17.96 -10.31 20.28
C VAL A 265 -17.83 -11.60 21.10
N TRP A 266 -18.83 -12.49 21.02
CA TRP A 266 -18.79 -13.77 21.72
C TRP A 266 -17.57 -14.60 21.31
N TYR A 267 -17.28 -14.65 20.01
CA TYR A 267 -16.14 -15.37 19.46
C TYR A 267 -14.81 -14.84 19.99
N GLN A 268 -14.60 -13.51 19.92
CA GLN A 268 -13.38 -12.86 20.40
C GLN A 268 -13.16 -13.12 21.90
N LYS A 269 -14.21 -12.94 22.71
CA LYS A 269 -14.14 -13.10 24.16
C LYS A 269 -13.92 -14.55 24.62
N PHE A 270 -14.67 -15.51 24.07
CA PHE A 270 -14.70 -16.88 24.60
C PHE A 270 -13.82 -17.87 23.84
N LYS A 271 -13.65 -17.69 22.53
CA LYS A 271 -12.94 -18.66 21.67
C LYS A 271 -11.54 -18.19 21.31
N ALA A 272 -11.38 -16.98 20.79
CA ALA A 272 -10.07 -16.45 20.42
C ALA A 272 -9.25 -15.98 21.64
N LYS A 273 -9.93 -15.51 22.71
CA LYS A 273 -9.31 -14.93 23.91
C LYS A 273 -8.37 -13.75 23.61
N ALA A 274 -8.59 -13.08 22.48
CA ALA A 274 -7.91 -11.88 22.05
C ALA A 274 -8.97 -10.87 21.59
N TRP A 275 -8.62 -9.59 21.55
CA TRP A 275 -9.51 -8.52 21.09
C TRP A 275 -9.00 -7.84 19.82
N CYS A 276 -9.87 -7.69 18.83
CA CYS A 276 -9.56 -7.01 17.57
C CYS A 276 -10.19 -5.63 17.60
N THR A 277 -9.39 -4.59 17.84
CA THR A 277 -9.86 -3.20 17.89
C THR A 277 -10.61 -2.80 16.63
N LEU A 278 -10.06 -3.12 15.45
CA LEU A 278 -10.68 -2.77 14.16
C LEU A 278 -12.05 -3.46 13.98
N CYS A 279 -12.18 -4.71 14.43
CA CYS A 279 -13.42 -5.47 14.37
C CYS A 279 -14.48 -4.88 15.30
N LEU A 280 -14.09 -4.47 16.51
CA LEU A 280 -14.96 -3.74 17.43
C LEU A 280 -15.40 -2.39 16.86
N CYS A 281 -14.49 -1.64 16.22
CA CYS A 281 -14.84 -0.39 15.54
C CYS A 281 -15.90 -0.61 14.45
N VAL A 282 -15.76 -1.65 13.62
CA VAL A 282 -16.77 -2.02 12.62
C VAL A 282 -18.12 -2.33 13.28
N GLN A 283 -18.14 -3.08 14.37
CA GLN A 283 -19.37 -3.36 15.11
C GLN A 283 -20.01 -2.09 15.67
N CYS A 284 -19.22 -1.19 16.28
CA CYS A 284 -19.71 0.11 16.73
C CYS A 284 -20.34 0.91 15.59
N MET A 285 -19.73 0.90 14.40
CA MET A 285 -20.28 1.58 13.23
C MET A 285 -21.61 0.97 12.78
N LEU A 286 -21.76 -0.35 12.78
CA LEU A 286 -23.04 -1.01 12.47
C LEU A 286 -24.15 -0.58 13.42
N TRP A 287 -23.85 -0.48 14.72
CA TRP A 287 -24.80 -0.01 15.74
C TRP A 287 -25.12 1.47 15.58
N MET A 288 -24.13 2.32 15.29
CA MET A 288 -24.37 3.73 14.99
C MET A 288 -25.27 3.89 13.76
N LEU A 289 -25.06 3.11 12.69
CA LEU A 289 -25.96 3.07 11.52
C LEU A 289 -27.38 2.71 11.95
N PHE A 290 -27.55 1.66 12.74
CA PHE A 290 -28.87 1.22 13.21
C PHE A 290 -29.64 2.34 13.92
N PHE A 291 -28.99 3.03 14.88
CA PHE A 291 -29.62 4.14 15.59
C PHE A 291 -29.92 5.34 14.67
N CYS A 292 -29.08 5.59 13.66
CA CYS A 292 -29.34 6.62 12.66
C CYS A 292 -30.54 6.28 11.77
N TYR A 293 -30.66 5.02 11.34
CA TYR A 293 -31.82 4.56 10.56
C TYR A 293 -33.11 4.62 11.38
N LEU A 294 -33.04 4.23 12.66
CA LEU A 294 -34.18 4.29 13.58
C LEU A 294 -34.61 5.74 13.84
N GLY A 295 -33.67 6.63 14.16
CA GLY A 295 -33.92 8.04 14.41
C GLY A 295 -34.40 8.81 13.18
N GLY A 296 -34.00 8.37 11.99
CA GLY A 296 -34.49 8.91 10.72
C GLY A 296 -35.85 8.36 10.27
N GLY A 297 -36.42 7.36 10.94
CA GLY A 297 -37.71 6.77 10.58
C GLY A 297 -37.69 5.85 9.34
N TRP A 298 -36.53 5.66 8.71
CA TRP A 298 -36.35 4.95 7.44
C TRP A 298 -36.74 3.46 7.50
N LEU A 299 -36.71 2.85 8.68
CA LEU A 299 -37.12 1.46 8.88
C LEU A 299 -38.60 1.22 8.51
N ARG A 300 -39.44 2.25 8.62
CA ARG A 300 -40.88 2.17 8.27
C ARG A 300 -41.10 2.13 6.76
N GLU A 301 -40.16 2.66 5.99
CA GLU A 301 -40.21 2.72 4.52
C GLU A 301 -39.64 1.45 3.87
N ALA A 302 -39.16 0.48 4.67
CA ALA A 302 -38.55 -0.75 4.17
C ALA A 302 -39.55 -1.72 3.51
N LEU A 303 -40.86 -1.55 3.74
CA LEU A 303 -41.91 -2.42 3.24
C LEU A 303 -42.83 -1.65 2.27
N PRO A 304 -43.30 -2.26 1.17
CA PRO A 304 -43.11 -3.66 0.76
C PRO A 304 -41.74 -3.95 0.12
N LEU A 305 -41.27 -5.19 0.27
CA LEU A 305 -40.07 -5.68 -0.40
C LEU A 305 -40.34 -5.83 -1.89
N ARG A 306 -39.63 -5.04 -2.69
CA ARG A 306 -39.67 -5.12 -4.15
C ARG A 306 -38.39 -5.79 -4.68
N VAL A 307 -38.32 -6.01 -5.99
CA VAL A 307 -37.20 -6.70 -6.67
C VAL A 307 -35.87 -6.01 -6.38
N GLU A 308 -35.87 -4.70 -6.18
CA GLU A 308 -34.72 -3.85 -5.88
C GLU A 308 -34.01 -4.28 -4.59
N PHE A 309 -34.73 -4.80 -3.60
CA PHE A 309 -34.11 -5.37 -2.38
C PHE A 309 -33.23 -6.59 -2.70
N PHE A 310 -33.73 -7.49 -3.55
CA PHE A 310 -32.98 -8.67 -3.97
C PHE A 310 -31.78 -8.29 -4.84
N VAL A 311 -31.94 -7.29 -5.72
CA VAL A 311 -30.83 -6.74 -6.52
C VAL A 311 -29.75 -6.15 -5.63
N LEU A 312 -30.13 -5.42 -4.58
CA LEU A 312 -29.18 -4.90 -3.60
C LEU A 312 -28.43 -6.03 -2.87
N GLY A 313 -29.14 -7.09 -2.47
CA GLY A 313 -28.54 -8.30 -1.89
C GLY A 313 -27.51 -8.96 -2.82
N VAL A 314 -27.88 -9.16 -4.10
CA VAL A 314 -26.96 -9.69 -5.12
C VAL A 314 -25.75 -8.78 -5.32
N THR A 315 -25.94 -7.46 -5.25
CA THR A 315 -24.85 -6.48 -5.38
C THR A 315 -23.84 -6.62 -4.25
N TYR A 316 -24.28 -6.79 -3.00
CA TYR A 316 -23.38 -7.07 -1.87
C TYR A 316 -22.55 -8.33 -2.11
N VAL A 317 -23.19 -9.42 -2.54
CA VAL A 317 -22.51 -10.70 -2.82
C VAL A 317 -21.54 -10.55 -3.99
N ALA A 318 -21.93 -9.87 -5.07
CA ALA A 318 -21.08 -9.67 -6.24
C ALA A 318 -19.81 -8.86 -5.89
N VAL A 319 -19.94 -7.78 -5.11
CA VAL A 319 -18.78 -6.97 -4.68
C VAL A 319 -17.89 -7.78 -3.74
N MET A 320 -18.47 -8.54 -2.81
CA MET A 320 -17.72 -9.43 -1.93
C MET A 320 -16.92 -10.47 -2.72
N LEU A 321 -17.54 -11.17 -3.68
CA LEU A 321 -16.87 -12.13 -4.55
C LEU A 321 -15.77 -11.48 -5.39
N GLY A 322 -16.02 -10.28 -5.91
CA GLY A 322 -15.03 -9.51 -6.65
C GLY A 322 -13.79 -9.20 -5.80
N LEU A 323 -13.99 -8.75 -4.55
CA LEU A 323 -12.88 -8.46 -3.63
C LEU A 323 -12.07 -9.71 -3.29
N ASN A 324 -12.76 -10.83 -3.05
CA ASN A 324 -12.10 -12.11 -2.80
C ASN A 324 -11.23 -12.54 -3.99
N ALA A 325 -11.68 -12.32 -5.22
CA ALA A 325 -10.91 -12.60 -6.43
C ALA A 325 -9.69 -11.66 -6.60
N LEU A 326 -9.76 -10.43 -6.10
CA LEU A 326 -8.64 -9.47 -6.15
C LEU A 326 -7.59 -9.69 -5.04
N MET A 327 -7.99 -10.22 -3.88
CA MET A 327 -7.11 -10.44 -2.73
C MET A 327 -5.81 -11.20 -3.07
N PRO A 328 -5.84 -12.33 -3.81
CA PRO A 328 -4.63 -13.06 -4.21
C PRO A 328 -3.65 -12.23 -5.05
N LEU A 329 -4.12 -11.23 -5.79
CA LEU A 329 -3.26 -10.36 -6.60
C LEU A 329 -2.54 -9.32 -5.75
N LEU A 330 -3.22 -8.80 -4.72
CA LEU A 330 -2.63 -7.90 -3.73
C LEU A 330 -1.54 -8.60 -2.92
N ASP A 331 -1.78 -9.86 -2.54
CA ASP A 331 -0.83 -10.68 -1.78
C ASP A 331 0.40 -11.07 -2.62
N ARG A 332 0.24 -11.24 -3.95
CA ARG A 332 1.34 -11.53 -4.89
C ARG A 332 2.27 -10.34 -5.16
N ASN A 333 1.77 -9.11 -5.13
CA ASN A 333 2.58 -7.92 -5.38
C ASN A 333 3.45 -7.50 -4.18
N ASN A 334 3.20 -8.07 -3.00
CA ASN A 334 3.91 -7.75 -1.76
C ASN A 334 4.89 -8.85 -1.30
N LYS A 335 5.08 -9.92 -2.09
CA LYS A 335 6.13 -10.94 -1.90
C LYS A 335 7.29 -10.67 -2.84
#